data_AF-K9Y9B1-F1
#
_entry.id   AF-K9Y9B1-F1
#
_cell.length_a   1.000
_cell.length_b   1.000
_cell.length_c   1.000
_cell.angle_alpha   90.00
_cell.angle_beta   90.00
_cell.angle_gamma   90.00
#
_symmetry.space_group_name_H-M   'P 1'
#
loop_
_entity.id
_entity.type
_entity.pdbx_description
1 polymer ?
#
loop_
_entity_poly.entity_id
_entity_poly.type
_entity_poly.pdbx_seq_one_letter_code
_entity_poly.pdbx_strand_id
1 'polypeptide(L)'
;MFIQQAKKLIFKGAVSKLWGWKEPKTTLFPAFWGNFLPDAKFILIYRCSWAVVDSLYRRGNDPIFHEPLVSLIARRKQEAPIINPMFLLGTQDNKKVNFNLILPKSSLDEPSLFYVKGLNSYRHSFIQLTFSEVLELYQKLEARAWSSGDRIDWAWQEQNVESTYRMWAFKERDSFQQQFHQAQEQIQQLTHERDSFQQQFHQAQEQLQETEKTLEKVRKELDSSHQQSSQIQKQLELLQKQYQETQQQLQENQDALQQSQQKSRDLEEQLASKQKEVIEIQCRLEETEEVMWQSQDLLNETEDSLEEYQKQVAELENELKQTQIQFEKTQTELNQLKFQQDLDQQELTDREREYHYLVWEGWCAYKKNDWETMVNYLQQSLEFTSLTRSQTIISWIELFSQYATQESKVLDINQFIDSEPWQTLIKRMRGVKRSRSSHR
;
A
#
# COMPACT_ATOMS: atom_id res chain seq x y z
N MET A 1 109.44 27.68 -46.85
CA MET A 1 109.25 27.98 -45.42
C MET A 1 110.22 27.19 -44.53
N PHE A 2 110.27 25.86 -44.61
CA PHE A 2 111.10 25.01 -43.74
C PHE A 2 112.63 25.23 -43.87
N ILE A 3 113.15 25.50 -45.07
CA ILE A 3 114.60 25.76 -45.28
C ILE A 3 115.07 27.01 -44.50
N GLN A 4 114.26 28.08 -44.48
CA GLN A 4 114.60 29.30 -43.74
C GLN A 4 114.57 29.07 -42.22
N GLN A 5 113.61 28.28 -41.73
CA GLN A 5 113.54 27.89 -40.33
C GLN A 5 114.73 27.01 -39.92
N ALA A 6 115.12 26.04 -40.77
CA ALA A 6 116.30 25.20 -40.55
C ALA A 6 117.58 26.03 -40.47
N LYS A 7 117.79 26.97 -41.41
CA LYS A 7 118.94 27.90 -41.37
C LYS A 7 118.95 28.75 -40.11
N LYS A 8 117.79 29.25 -39.66
CA LYS A 8 117.68 30.02 -38.40
C LYS A 8 118.03 29.18 -37.17
N LEU A 9 117.60 27.91 -37.14
CA LEU A 9 117.92 26.98 -36.06
C LEU A 9 119.42 26.68 -36.00
N ILE A 10 120.03 26.42 -37.15
CA ILE A 10 121.48 26.19 -37.26
C ILE A 10 122.26 27.43 -36.82
N PHE A 11 121.88 28.61 -37.31
CA PHE A 11 122.52 29.88 -36.92
C PHE A 11 122.44 30.13 -35.41
N LYS A 12 121.29 29.82 -34.79
CA LYS A 12 121.12 29.95 -33.33
C LYS A 12 121.99 28.98 -32.54
N GLY A 13 122.20 27.76 -33.06
CA GLY A 13 122.96 26.71 -32.38
C GLY A 13 124.48 26.82 -32.56
N ALA A 14 124.94 27.27 -33.73
CA ALA A 14 126.35 27.33 -34.13
C ALA A 14 127.23 28.31 -33.33
N VAL A 15 126.69 28.93 -32.27
CA VAL A 15 127.44 29.78 -31.32
C VAL A 15 128.40 28.96 -30.46
N SER A 16 128.11 27.68 -30.22
CA SER A 16 128.96 26.77 -29.44
C SER A 16 129.64 25.73 -30.35
N LYS A 17 130.84 25.30 -29.97
CA LYS A 17 131.56 24.18 -30.63
C LYS A 17 130.79 22.86 -30.52
N LEU A 18 129.95 22.71 -29.50
CA LEU A 18 129.06 21.57 -29.28
C LEU A 18 127.64 22.11 -29.06
N TRP A 19 126.72 21.77 -29.97
CA TRP A 19 125.34 22.23 -29.92
C TRP A 19 124.39 21.18 -30.51
N GLY A 20 123.10 21.29 -30.17
CA GLY A 20 122.06 20.43 -30.69
C GLY A 20 120.67 20.95 -30.34
N TRP A 21 119.64 20.29 -30.86
CA TRP A 21 118.24 20.55 -30.51
C TRP A 21 117.50 19.23 -30.33
N LYS A 22 116.41 19.27 -29.58
CA LYS A 22 115.55 18.11 -29.36
C LYS A 22 114.21 18.38 -30.02
N GLU A 23 113.93 17.67 -31.11
CA GLU A 23 112.59 17.63 -31.70
C GLU A 23 112.35 16.20 -32.26
N PRO A 24 111.22 15.54 -31.93
CA PRO A 24 110.98 14.13 -32.30
C PRO A 24 110.95 13.84 -33.81
N LYS A 25 110.36 14.72 -34.61
CA LYS A 25 110.24 14.62 -36.07
C LYS A 25 111.56 14.88 -36.80
N THR A 26 112.55 15.51 -36.17
CA THR A 26 113.91 15.70 -36.73
C THR A 26 114.53 14.35 -37.12
N THR A 27 114.26 13.30 -36.35
CA THR A 27 114.70 11.92 -36.62
C THR A 27 114.16 11.35 -37.94
N LEU A 28 113.06 11.90 -38.46
CA LEU A 28 112.43 11.43 -39.71
C LEU A 28 113.05 12.06 -40.96
N PHE A 29 113.92 13.06 -40.82
CA PHE A 29 114.51 13.78 -41.97
C PHE A 29 116.04 13.88 -41.92
N PRO A 30 116.79 12.79 -41.64
CA PRO A 30 118.24 12.84 -41.52
C PRO A 30 118.93 13.31 -42.81
N ALA A 31 118.46 12.85 -43.99
CA ALA A 31 118.98 13.29 -45.28
C ALA A 31 118.78 14.80 -45.53
N PHE A 32 117.64 15.36 -45.11
CA PHE A 32 117.39 16.81 -45.20
C PHE A 32 118.40 17.59 -44.37
N TRP A 33 118.65 17.16 -43.13
CA TRP A 33 119.61 17.82 -42.24
C TRP A 33 121.06 17.60 -42.68
N GLY A 34 121.39 16.43 -43.25
CA GLY A 34 122.71 16.15 -43.81
C GLY A 34 123.11 17.11 -44.92
N ASN A 35 122.15 17.60 -45.72
CA ASN A 35 122.41 18.63 -46.73
C ASN A 35 122.82 19.99 -46.14
N PHE A 36 122.35 20.33 -44.94
CA PHE A 36 122.70 21.59 -44.26
C PHE A 36 123.90 21.46 -43.32
N LEU A 37 124.17 20.25 -42.83
CA LEU A 37 125.24 19.92 -41.90
C LEU A 37 125.97 18.67 -42.41
N PRO A 38 126.80 18.79 -43.46
CA PRO A 38 127.44 17.62 -44.09
C PRO A 38 128.37 16.85 -43.16
N ASP A 39 128.95 17.51 -42.16
CA ASP A 39 129.82 16.89 -41.15
C ASP A 39 129.04 16.36 -39.92
N ALA A 40 127.71 16.55 -39.86
CA ALA A 40 126.93 16.11 -38.72
C ALA A 40 126.81 14.59 -38.71
N LYS A 41 127.02 14.01 -37.52
CA LYS A 41 126.76 12.61 -37.26
C LYS A 41 125.44 12.47 -36.50
N PHE A 42 124.54 11.63 -37.00
CA PHE A 42 123.23 11.40 -36.40
C PHE A 42 123.27 10.19 -35.45
N ILE A 43 122.74 10.36 -34.24
CA ILE A 43 122.50 9.27 -33.29
C ILE A 43 120.98 9.16 -33.09
N LEU A 44 120.41 8.02 -33.45
CA LEU A 44 118.99 7.73 -33.25
C LEU A 44 118.83 6.87 -32.00
N ILE A 45 118.36 7.50 -30.93
CA ILE A 45 118.05 6.82 -29.66
C ILE A 45 116.59 6.38 -29.74
N TYR A 46 116.35 5.08 -29.71
CA TYR A 46 115.00 4.52 -29.59
C TYR A 46 114.75 4.00 -28.16
N ARG A 47 113.48 3.95 -27.76
CA ARG A 47 113.02 3.39 -26.48
C ARG A 47 112.27 2.09 -26.75
N CYS A 48 112.48 1.06 -25.91
CA CYS A 48 111.74 -0.21 -25.97
C CYS A 48 110.23 0.05 -26.11
N SER A 49 109.60 -0.62 -27.07
CA SER A 49 108.16 -0.45 -27.39
C SER A 49 107.29 -0.70 -26.18
N TRP A 50 107.60 -1.73 -25.38
CA TRP A 50 106.87 -2.04 -24.15
C TRP A 50 106.94 -0.92 -23.11
N ALA A 51 108.09 -0.25 -23.00
CA ALA A 51 108.24 0.91 -22.12
C ALA A 51 107.45 2.14 -22.62
N VAL A 52 107.25 2.25 -23.94
CA VAL A 52 106.40 3.30 -24.54
C VAL A 52 104.92 2.99 -24.33
N VAL A 53 104.49 1.75 -24.62
CA VAL A 53 103.10 1.30 -24.40
C VAL A 53 102.71 1.44 -22.94
N ASP A 54 103.54 0.94 -22.01
CA ASP A 54 103.33 1.11 -20.58
C ASP A 54 103.27 2.60 -20.18
N SER A 55 104.16 3.44 -20.73
CA SER A 55 104.14 4.88 -20.45
C SER A 55 102.89 5.59 -21.00
N LEU A 56 102.36 5.19 -22.16
CA LEU A 56 101.15 5.77 -22.74
C LEU A 56 99.92 5.37 -21.91
N TYR A 57 99.82 4.09 -21.54
CA TYR A 57 98.74 3.61 -20.68
C TYR A 57 98.78 4.22 -19.27
N ARG A 58 99.95 4.34 -18.64
CA ARG A 58 100.07 4.99 -17.31
C ARG A 58 99.68 6.47 -17.32
N ARG A 59 99.78 7.13 -18.47
CA ARG A 59 99.35 8.53 -18.65
C ARG A 59 97.84 8.67 -18.84
N GLY A 60 97.10 7.56 -18.97
CA GLY A 60 95.65 7.47 -18.76
C GLY A 60 94.73 8.27 -19.67
N ASN A 61 95.24 9.12 -20.56
CA ASN A 61 94.43 10.18 -21.20
C ASN A 61 94.52 10.27 -22.73
N ASP A 62 95.04 9.28 -23.46
CA ASP A 62 95.01 9.31 -24.93
C ASP A 62 94.12 8.20 -25.52
N PRO A 63 93.01 8.53 -26.21
CA PRO A 63 92.10 7.58 -26.86
C PRO A 63 92.67 6.99 -28.17
N ILE A 64 94.00 6.92 -28.32
CA ILE A 64 94.70 6.53 -29.56
C ILE A 64 95.01 5.03 -29.57
N PHE A 65 94.01 4.18 -29.39
CA PHE A 65 94.11 2.74 -29.70
C PHE A 65 93.33 2.35 -30.97
N HIS A 66 93.01 3.33 -31.83
CA HIS A 66 92.23 3.11 -33.06
C HIS A 66 92.89 3.53 -34.38
N GLU A 67 94.20 3.73 -34.46
CA GLU A 67 94.88 3.72 -35.77
C GLU A 67 96.20 2.94 -35.78
N PRO A 68 96.50 2.14 -36.81
CA PRO A 68 97.72 1.37 -36.86
C PRO A 68 98.92 2.27 -37.21
N LEU A 69 99.77 2.52 -36.21
CA LEU A 69 101.15 3.03 -36.34
C LEU A 69 102.04 2.22 -37.33
N VAL A 70 101.52 1.10 -37.82
CA VAL A 70 102.11 0.16 -38.78
C VAL A 70 102.46 0.81 -40.11
N SER A 71 101.68 1.80 -40.58
CA SER A 71 101.89 2.40 -41.91
C SER A 71 103.11 3.34 -41.98
N LEU A 72 103.54 3.90 -40.84
CA LEU A 72 104.65 4.87 -40.79
C LEU A 72 106.02 4.20 -40.61
N ILE A 73 106.08 3.09 -39.86
CA ILE A 73 107.33 2.39 -39.53
C ILE A 73 107.76 1.45 -40.68
N ALA A 74 106.80 0.90 -41.44
CA ALA A 74 107.09 0.02 -42.58
C ALA A 74 107.76 0.74 -43.78
N ARG A 75 107.76 2.09 -43.81
CA ARG A 75 108.12 2.87 -45.01
C ARG A 75 109.58 3.29 -45.15
N ARG A 76 110.50 2.91 -44.26
CA ARG A 76 111.93 3.20 -44.46
C ARG A 76 112.83 2.07 -43.97
N LYS A 77 113.28 1.25 -44.92
CA LYS A 77 114.47 0.42 -44.81
C LYS A 77 115.68 1.24 -45.29
N GLN A 78 116.80 1.03 -44.59
CA GLN A 78 118.17 1.48 -44.88
C GLN A 78 118.44 2.97 -44.61
N GLU A 79 119.67 3.24 -44.14
CA GLU A 79 120.28 4.56 -43.87
C GLU A 79 120.19 5.12 -42.43
N ALA A 80 120.56 4.33 -41.40
CA ALA A 80 121.29 4.78 -40.20
C ALA A 80 121.49 3.61 -39.20
N PRO A 81 122.62 3.54 -38.46
CA PRO A 81 122.74 2.62 -37.33
C PRO A 81 121.78 3.05 -36.20
N ILE A 82 120.86 2.16 -35.83
CA ILE A 82 119.96 2.33 -34.68
C ILE A 82 120.73 1.81 -33.46
N ILE A 83 120.89 2.64 -32.42
CA ILE A 83 121.67 2.27 -31.24
C ILE A 83 120.75 2.29 -30.02
N ASN A 84 120.69 1.17 -29.31
CA ASN A 84 120.01 1.11 -28.01
C ASN A 84 120.76 2.01 -27.01
N PRO A 85 120.10 2.91 -26.26
CA PRO A 85 120.77 3.76 -25.28
C PRO A 85 121.58 2.97 -24.22
N MET A 86 121.19 1.73 -23.91
CA MET A 86 121.98 0.85 -23.04
C MET A 86 123.34 0.48 -23.64
N PHE A 87 123.46 0.48 -24.97
CA PHE A 87 124.67 0.15 -25.71
C PHE A 87 125.72 1.29 -25.64
N LEU A 88 125.29 2.54 -25.46
CA LEU A 88 126.19 3.70 -25.28
C LEU A 88 126.86 3.73 -23.88
N LEU A 89 126.30 2.98 -22.93
CA LEU A 89 126.78 2.90 -21.55
C LEU A 89 127.59 1.63 -21.27
N GLY A 90 127.59 0.66 -22.19
CA GLY A 90 128.38 -0.57 -22.14
C GLY A 90 129.85 -0.33 -22.51
N THR A 91 130.75 -0.61 -21.58
CA THR A 91 132.11 -0.06 -21.49
C THR A 91 133.15 -0.64 -22.46
N GLN A 92 132.81 -1.35 -23.54
CA GLN A 92 133.84 -1.86 -24.48
C GLN A 92 133.60 -1.64 -25.98
N ASP A 93 132.42 -1.18 -26.43
CA ASP A 93 132.11 -1.07 -27.87
C ASP A 93 132.04 0.35 -28.44
N ASN A 94 132.36 1.38 -27.64
CA ASN A 94 132.44 2.79 -28.08
C ASN A 94 133.51 3.04 -29.18
N LYS A 95 134.38 2.05 -29.45
CA LYS A 95 135.36 2.09 -30.55
C LYS A 95 134.78 1.69 -31.91
N LYS A 96 133.64 0.98 -31.98
CA LYS A 96 133.05 0.51 -33.25
C LYS A 96 132.22 1.57 -33.96
N VAL A 97 131.68 2.53 -33.22
CA VAL A 97 130.93 3.66 -33.77
C VAL A 97 131.80 4.90 -33.56
N ASN A 98 132.48 5.36 -34.62
CA ASN A 98 133.57 6.34 -34.62
C ASN A 98 133.14 7.76 -34.17
N PHE A 99 132.58 7.91 -32.97
CA PHE A 99 131.96 9.13 -32.44
C PHE A 99 132.80 9.84 -31.37
N ASN A 100 133.86 9.21 -30.82
CA ASN A 100 134.76 9.80 -29.81
C ASN A 100 134.03 10.61 -28.72
N LEU A 101 132.90 10.07 -28.23
CA LEU A 101 132.14 10.72 -27.17
C LEU A 101 132.94 10.66 -25.87
N ILE A 102 133.14 11.81 -25.25
CA ILE A 102 133.73 11.90 -23.91
C ILE A 102 132.71 11.29 -22.95
N LEU A 103 132.97 10.06 -22.51
CA LEU A 103 132.16 9.41 -21.48
C LEU A 103 132.28 10.25 -20.18
N PRO A 104 131.17 10.56 -19.50
CA PRO A 104 131.21 11.20 -18.19
C PRO A 104 132.08 10.35 -17.25
N LYS A 105 133.03 10.98 -16.56
CA LYS A 105 133.77 10.33 -15.49
C LYS A 105 132.77 10.02 -14.36
N SER A 106 132.55 8.73 -14.13
CA SER A 106 131.85 8.12 -12.98
C SER A 106 130.35 8.44 -12.79
N SER A 107 129.59 7.34 -12.66
CA SER A 107 128.19 7.19 -12.23
C SER A 107 127.14 8.17 -12.80
N LEU A 108 126.39 7.71 -13.79
CA LEU A 108 124.99 8.13 -13.91
C LEU A 108 124.25 7.56 -12.69
N ASP A 109 124.03 8.40 -11.69
CA ASP A 109 123.58 8.04 -10.33
C ASP A 109 122.14 7.47 -10.20
N GLU A 110 121.48 7.08 -11.30
CA GLU A 110 120.18 6.40 -11.22
C GLU A 110 120.05 5.26 -12.25
N PRO A 111 120.42 4.03 -11.90
CA PRO A 111 120.07 2.83 -12.67
C PRO A 111 118.55 2.65 -12.84
N SER A 112 117.75 3.20 -11.92
CA SER A 112 116.29 3.24 -11.92
C SER A 112 115.70 3.95 -13.14
N LEU A 113 116.42 4.88 -13.78
CA LEU A 113 115.97 5.56 -15.01
C LEU A 113 115.89 4.61 -16.21
N PHE A 114 116.60 3.48 -16.16
CA PHE A 114 116.61 2.45 -17.20
C PHE A 114 115.77 1.22 -16.83
N TYR A 115 115.25 1.16 -15.60
CA TYR A 115 114.52 0.00 -15.07
C TYR A 115 113.00 0.20 -15.19
N VAL A 116 112.35 -0.54 -16.09
CA VAL A 116 110.89 -0.48 -16.28
C VAL A 116 110.21 -1.42 -15.29
N LYS A 117 109.76 -0.88 -14.16
CA LYS A 117 109.03 -1.60 -13.08
C LYS A 117 107.58 -2.05 -13.46
N GLY A 118 107.24 -2.17 -14.75
CA GLY A 118 105.86 -2.17 -15.24
C GLY A 118 105.46 -3.25 -16.27
N LEU A 119 106.17 -4.38 -16.36
CA LEU A 119 105.84 -5.46 -17.32
C LEU A 119 104.78 -6.47 -16.80
N ASN A 120 104.11 -6.20 -15.67
CA ASN A 120 103.14 -7.11 -15.05
C ASN A 120 101.68 -6.72 -15.35
N SER A 121 101.13 -7.18 -16.47
CA SER A 121 99.69 -7.03 -16.75
C SER A 121 99.22 -7.97 -17.88
N TYR A 122 97.99 -8.50 -17.72
CA TYR A 122 97.09 -9.18 -18.69
C TYR A 122 97.12 -8.62 -20.14
N ARG A 123 97.64 -7.40 -20.31
CA ARG A 123 97.78 -6.67 -21.57
C ARG A 123 98.79 -7.31 -22.52
N HIS A 124 99.80 -8.01 -22.02
CA HIS A 124 100.79 -8.67 -22.91
C HIS A 124 100.15 -9.78 -23.74
N SER A 125 99.36 -10.64 -23.12
CA SER A 125 98.64 -11.73 -23.79
C SER A 125 97.59 -11.20 -24.77
N PHE A 126 96.87 -10.14 -24.41
CA PHE A 126 95.89 -9.49 -25.28
C PHE A 126 96.56 -8.85 -26.52
N ILE A 127 97.62 -8.04 -26.33
CA ILE A 127 98.35 -7.39 -27.45
C ILE A 127 99.00 -8.44 -28.35
N GLN A 128 99.54 -9.52 -27.80
CA GLN A 128 100.11 -10.62 -28.59
C GLN A 128 99.05 -11.32 -29.46
N LEU A 129 97.82 -11.47 -28.96
CA LEU A 129 96.71 -12.05 -29.72
C LEU A 129 96.14 -11.06 -30.77
N THR A 130 96.13 -9.76 -30.48
CA THR A 130 95.48 -8.75 -31.36
C THR A 130 96.44 -8.15 -32.40
N PHE A 131 97.74 -8.01 -32.11
CA PHE A 131 98.71 -7.28 -32.95
C PHE A 131 100.04 -8.05 -33.12
N SER A 132 99.97 -9.34 -33.47
CA SER A 132 101.11 -10.24 -33.60
C SER A 132 102.18 -9.76 -34.60
N GLU A 133 101.77 -9.25 -35.76
CA GLU A 133 102.69 -8.77 -36.83
C GLU A 133 103.51 -7.54 -36.40
N VAL A 134 102.88 -6.64 -35.62
CA VAL A 134 103.53 -5.43 -35.11
C VAL A 134 104.58 -5.79 -34.07
N LEU A 135 104.25 -6.76 -33.22
CA LEU A 135 105.17 -7.26 -32.21
C LEU A 135 106.40 -7.92 -32.86
N GLU A 136 106.20 -8.73 -33.90
CA GLU A 136 107.29 -9.36 -34.65
C GLU A 136 108.21 -8.33 -35.32
N LEU A 137 107.65 -7.26 -35.90
CA LEU A 137 108.43 -6.17 -36.50
C LEU A 137 109.30 -5.45 -35.45
N TYR A 138 108.74 -5.15 -34.27
CA TYR A 138 109.48 -4.49 -33.20
C TYR A 138 110.60 -5.37 -32.64
N GLN A 139 110.34 -6.66 -32.45
CA GLN A 139 111.37 -7.62 -32.03
C GLN A 139 112.53 -7.69 -33.04
N LYS A 140 112.24 -7.66 -34.34
CA LYS A 140 113.27 -7.59 -35.39
C LYS A 140 114.08 -6.29 -35.36
N LEU A 141 113.43 -5.15 -35.09
CA LEU A 141 114.13 -3.86 -34.96
C LEU A 141 115.02 -3.81 -33.72
N GLU A 142 114.53 -4.31 -32.59
CA GLU A 142 115.25 -4.41 -31.33
C GLU A 142 116.49 -5.30 -31.49
N ALA A 143 116.34 -6.49 -32.08
CA ALA A 143 117.46 -7.40 -32.30
C ALA A 143 118.53 -6.83 -33.26
N ARG A 144 118.12 -6.04 -34.27
CA ARG A 144 119.06 -5.27 -35.12
C ARG A 144 119.75 -4.12 -34.38
N ALA A 145 119.09 -3.51 -33.39
CA ALA A 145 119.71 -2.45 -32.60
C ALA A 145 120.82 -2.98 -31.68
N TRP A 146 120.80 -4.27 -31.36
CA TRP A 146 121.86 -4.95 -30.59
C TRP A 146 123.04 -5.44 -31.45
N SER A 147 122.90 -5.48 -32.78
CA SER A 147 123.90 -6.04 -33.70
C SER A 147 124.15 -5.13 -34.91
N SER A 148 125.36 -4.56 -35.01
CA SER A 148 125.74 -3.66 -36.12
C SER A 148 126.09 -4.39 -37.44
N GLY A 149 125.65 -5.64 -37.62
CA GLY A 149 125.86 -6.46 -38.81
C GLY A 149 124.62 -7.28 -39.16
N ASP A 150 124.54 -7.84 -40.38
CA ASP A 150 123.33 -8.47 -40.94
C ASP A 150 122.83 -9.75 -40.23
N ARG A 151 123.51 -10.24 -39.17
CA ARG A 151 123.07 -11.41 -38.39
C ARG A 151 122.34 -10.97 -37.11
N ILE A 152 121.08 -11.38 -37.00
CA ILE A 152 120.22 -11.15 -35.83
C ILE A 152 120.62 -12.13 -34.71
N ASP A 153 121.01 -11.61 -33.54
CA ASP A 153 121.27 -12.38 -32.32
C ASP A 153 120.01 -12.42 -31.43
N TRP A 154 119.55 -13.63 -31.09
CA TRP A 154 118.35 -13.88 -30.28
C TRP A 154 118.66 -14.23 -28.81
N ALA A 155 119.94 -14.30 -28.42
CA ALA A 155 120.36 -14.73 -27.08
C ALA A 155 119.81 -13.85 -25.93
N TRP A 156 119.37 -12.63 -26.22
CA TRP A 156 118.76 -11.72 -25.24
C TRP A 156 117.34 -12.16 -24.80
N GLN A 157 116.66 -13.00 -25.59
CA GLN A 157 115.25 -13.37 -25.35
C GLN A 157 115.11 -14.46 -24.28
N GLU A 158 116.12 -15.33 -24.13
CA GLU A 158 116.13 -16.44 -23.16
C GLU A 158 116.29 -15.97 -21.70
N GLN A 159 116.83 -14.77 -21.45
CA GLN A 159 117.09 -14.31 -20.08
C GLN A 159 115.87 -13.74 -19.34
N ASN A 160 114.71 -13.51 -19.99
CA ASN A 160 113.65 -12.68 -19.36
C ASN A 160 112.18 -13.17 -19.46
N VAL A 161 111.82 -14.29 -20.11
CA VAL A 161 110.39 -14.50 -20.47
C VAL A 161 109.76 -15.87 -20.11
N GLU A 162 110.50 -16.95 -19.88
CA GLU A 162 109.87 -18.29 -19.98
C GLU A 162 109.25 -18.89 -18.70
N SER A 163 109.79 -18.65 -17.50
CA SER A 163 109.35 -19.36 -16.27
C SER A 163 108.16 -18.70 -15.55
N THR A 164 108.00 -17.39 -15.68
CA THR A 164 106.92 -16.62 -15.02
C THR A 164 105.64 -16.60 -15.84
N TYR A 165 105.69 -16.91 -17.14
CA TYR A 165 104.49 -16.86 -18.00
C TYR A 165 103.54 -18.04 -17.77
N ARG A 166 104.07 -19.27 -17.75
CA ARG A 166 103.24 -20.49 -17.68
C ARG A 166 102.55 -20.65 -16.33
N MET A 167 103.25 -20.43 -15.21
CA MET A 167 102.66 -20.60 -13.88
C MET A 167 101.50 -19.65 -13.56
N TRP A 168 101.52 -18.44 -14.13
CA TRP A 168 100.50 -17.43 -13.86
C TRP A 168 99.26 -17.63 -14.73
N ALA A 169 99.42 -18.02 -16.00
CA ALA A 169 98.30 -18.39 -16.87
C ALA A 169 97.45 -19.57 -16.33
N PHE A 170 98.07 -20.52 -15.62
CA PHE A 170 97.35 -21.62 -14.96
C PHE A 170 96.56 -21.16 -13.73
N LYS A 171 97.17 -20.41 -12.82
CA LYS A 171 96.47 -19.89 -11.62
C LYS A 171 95.28 -18.98 -11.96
N GLU A 172 95.38 -18.25 -13.07
CA GLU A 172 94.37 -17.30 -13.51
C GLU A 172 93.19 -18.00 -14.23
N ARG A 173 93.44 -19.10 -14.96
CA ARG A 173 92.39 -19.98 -15.52
C ARG A 173 91.54 -20.62 -14.43
N ASP A 174 92.17 -21.09 -13.35
CA ASP A 174 91.46 -21.73 -12.24
C ASP A 174 90.55 -20.72 -11.51
N SER A 175 91.00 -19.47 -11.33
CA SER A 175 90.19 -18.42 -10.71
C SER A 175 88.95 -18.06 -11.54
N PHE A 176 89.09 -17.98 -12.87
CA PHE A 176 87.96 -17.72 -13.77
C PHE A 176 86.96 -18.89 -13.78
N GLN A 177 87.45 -20.13 -13.76
CA GLN A 177 86.57 -21.31 -13.67
C GLN A 177 85.78 -21.34 -12.37
N GLN A 178 86.38 -20.96 -11.25
CA GLN A 178 85.67 -20.83 -9.97
C GLN A 178 84.58 -19.75 -10.01
N GLN A 179 84.88 -18.57 -10.55
CA GLN A 179 83.88 -17.50 -10.68
C GLN A 179 82.74 -17.88 -11.62
N PHE A 180 83.03 -18.58 -12.72
CA PHE A 180 82.02 -19.09 -13.64
C PHE A 180 81.12 -20.13 -12.96
N HIS A 181 81.69 -21.05 -12.18
CA HIS A 181 80.93 -22.06 -11.45
C HIS A 181 80.00 -21.42 -10.40
N GLN A 182 80.51 -20.44 -9.64
CA GLN A 182 79.71 -19.67 -8.67
C GLN A 182 78.55 -18.93 -9.35
N ALA A 183 78.79 -18.28 -10.49
CA ALA A 183 77.73 -17.61 -11.25
C ALA A 183 76.68 -18.61 -11.76
N GLN A 184 77.09 -19.82 -12.16
CA GLN A 184 76.18 -20.87 -12.61
C GLN A 184 75.30 -21.39 -11.46
N GLU A 185 75.86 -21.59 -10.27
CA GLU A 185 75.10 -21.97 -9.07
C GLU A 185 74.07 -20.89 -8.69
N GLN A 186 74.45 -19.62 -8.74
CA GLN A 186 73.53 -18.50 -8.48
C GLN A 186 72.39 -18.45 -9.50
N ILE A 187 72.68 -18.67 -10.79
CA ILE A 187 71.64 -18.74 -11.82
C ILE A 187 70.68 -19.90 -11.54
N GLN A 188 71.19 -21.06 -11.12
CA GLN A 188 70.34 -22.21 -10.77
C GLN A 188 69.44 -21.92 -9.57
N GLN A 189 69.98 -21.30 -8.52
CA GLN A 189 69.19 -20.88 -7.35
C GLN A 189 68.09 -19.90 -7.73
N LEU A 190 68.43 -18.83 -8.46
CA LEU A 190 67.46 -17.85 -8.93
C LEU A 190 66.40 -18.45 -9.86
N THR A 191 66.78 -19.44 -10.69
CA THR A 191 65.82 -20.15 -11.55
C THR A 191 64.85 -20.96 -10.70
N HIS A 192 65.34 -21.65 -9.67
CA HIS A 192 64.48 -22.41 -8.76
C HIS A 192 63.54 -21.50 -7.95
N GLU A 193 64.04 -20.37 -7.46
CA GLU A 193 63.21 -19.36 -6.78
C GLU A 193 62.14 -18.79 -7.71
N ARG A 194 62.50 -18.45 -8.95
CA ARG A 194 61.53 -18.01 -9.98
C ARG A 194 60.45 -19.06 -10.20
N ASP A 195 60.83 -20.33 -10.35
CA ASP A 195 59.87 -21.42 -10.58
C ASP A 195 58.94 -21.62 -9.39
N SER A 196 59.48 -21.53 -8.16
CA SER A 196 58.68 -21.57 -6.93
C SER A 196 57.69 -20.41 -6.85
N PHE A 197 58.13 -19.18 -7.13
CA PHE A 197 57.24 -18.02 -7.17
C PHE A 197 56.18 -18.13 -8.26
N GLN A 198 56.54 -18.66 -9.43
CA GLN A 198 55.60 -18.86 -10.53
C GLN A 198 54.51 -19.88 -10.17
N GLN A 199 54.87 -20.96 -9.46
CA GLN A 199 53.88 -21.91 -8.94
C GLN A 199 52.96 -21.29 -7.89
N GLN A 200 53.52 -20.53 -6.93
CA GLN A 200 52.72 -19.83 -5.91
C GLN A 200 51.78 -18.81 -6.53
N PHE A 201 52.24 -18.06 -7.54
CA PHE A 201 51.41 -17.10 -8.27
C PHE A 201 50.25 -17.80 -8.99
N HIS A 202 50.52 -18.94 -9.65
CA HIS A 202 49.48 -19.70 -10.32
C HIS A 202 48.42 -20.23 -9.33
N GLN A 203 48.85 -20.79 -8.19
CA GLN A 203 47.94 -21.23 -7.14
C GLN A 203 47.09 -20.08 -6.58
N ALA A 204 47.70 -18.92 -6.35
CA ALA A 204 46.97 -17.73 -5.89
C ALA A 204 45.94 -17.26 -6.94
N GLN A 205 46.26 -17.35 -8.23
CA GLN A 205 45.34 -17.00 -9.31
C GLN A 205 44.15 -17.97 -9.41
N GLU A 206 44.39 -19.27 -9.25
CA GLU A 206 43.31 -20.28 -9.22
C GLU A 206 42.38 -20.07 -8.02
N GLN A 207 42.94 -19.83 -6.84
CA GLN A 207 42.17 -19.51 -5.64
C GLN A 207 41.34 -18.24 -5.84
N LEU A 208 41.91 -17.19 -6.43
CA LEU A 208 41.18 -15.95 -6.72
C LEU A 208 39.98 -16.23 -7.63
N GLN A 209 40.16 -16.98 -8.72
CA GLN A 209 39.05 -17.33 -9.62
C GLN A 209 37.96 -18.17 -8.93
N GLU A 210 38.34 -19.06 -8.01
CA GLU A 210 37.38 -19.82 -7.22
C GLU A 210 36.60 -18.91 -6.25
N THR A 211 37.28 -17.98 -5.58
CA THR A 211 36.61 -16.99 -4.72
C THR A 211 35.68 -16.06 -5.51
N GLU A 212 36.05 -15.65 -6.73
CA GLU A 212 35.19 -14.85 -7.61
C GLU A 212 33.94 -15.62 -8.03
N LYS A 213 34.07 -16.91 -8.39
CA LYS A 213 32.91 -17.77 -8.72
C LYS A 213 31.98 -17.96 -7.53
N THR A 214 32.53 -18.18 -6.33
CA THR A 214 31.72 -18.33 -5.11
C THR A 214 31.03 -17.02 -4.73
N LEU A 215 31.72 -15.88 -4.86
CA LEU A 215 31.12 -14.56 -4.65
C LEU A 215 29.97 -14.29 -5.62
N GLU A 216 30.12 -14.64 -6.90
CA GLU A 216 29.05 -14.49 -7.88
C GLU A 216 27.84 -15.39 -7.56
N LYS A 217 28.08 -16.60 -7.05
CA LYS A 217 27.00 -17.49 -6.59
C LYS A 217 26.26 -16.88 -5.39
N VAL A 218 27.00 -16.42 -4.38
CA VAL A 218 26.41 -15.76 -3.19
C VAL A 218 25.64 -14.50 -3.59
N ARG A 219 26.15 -13.73 -4.56
CA ARG A 219 25.46 -12.53 -5.06
C ARG A 219 24.11 -12.87 -5.70
N LYS A 220 24.06 -13.93 -6.53
CA LYS A 220 22.80 -14.41 -7.12
C LYS A 220 21.82 -14.90 -6.07
N GLU A 221 22.30 -15.63 -5.07
CA GLU A 221 21.49 -16.07 -3.93
C GLU A 221 20.94 -14.86 -3.16
N LEU A 222 21.77 -13.84 -2.90
CA LEU A 222 21.37 -12.60 -2.24
C LEU A 222 20.31 -11.84 -3.05
N ASP A 223 20.50 -11.70 -4.36
CA ASP A 223 19.53 -11.05 -5.25
C ASP A 223 18.19 -11.79 -5.25
N SER A 224 18.21 -13.14 -5.30
CA SER A 224 17.00 -13.94 -5.21
C SER A 224 16.28 -13.81 -3.85
N SER A 225 17.05 -13.74 -2.76
CA SER A 225 16.50 -13.52 -1.41
C SER A 225 15.88 -12.13 -1.29
N HIS A 226 16.50 -11.11 -1.88
CA HIS A 226 15.95 -9.76 -1.92
C HIS A 226 14.65 -9.69 -2.73
N GLN A 227 14.58 -10.38 -3.87
CA GLN A 227 13.35 -10.49 -4.66
C GLN A 227 12.23 -11.19 -3.86
N GLN A 228 12.53 -12.27 -3.15
CA GLN A 228 11.57 -12.96 -2.28
C GLN A 228 11.08 -12.04 -1.15
N SER A 229 11.99 -11.32 -0.48
CA SER A 229 11.65 -10.37 0.58
C SER A 229 10.74 -9.25 0.05
N SER A 230 11.05 -8.69 -1.12
CA SER A 230 10.20 -7.70 -1.79
C SER A 230 8.80 -8.25 -2.12
N GLN A 231 8.72 -9.51 -2.57
CA GLN A 231 7.44 -10.16 -2.86
C GLN A 231 6.61 -10.39 -1.59
N ILE A 232 7.24 -10.86 -0.50
CA ILE A 232 6.59 -11.03 0.80
C ILE A 232 6.10 -9.68 1.32
N GLN A 233 6.89 -8.62 1.18
CA GLN A 233 6.49 -7.28 1.63
C GLN A 233 5.26 -6.77 0.88
N LYS A 234 5.19 -6.96 -0.44
CA LYS A 234 3.98 -6.64 -1.23
C LYS A 234 2.77 -7.46 -0.81
N GLN A 235 2.94 -8.75 -0.50
CA GLN A 235 1.86 -9.60 0.00
C GLN A 235 1.37 -9.14 1.38
N LEU A 236 2.28 -8.70 2.25
CA LEU A 236 1.96 -8.20 3.57
C LEU A 236 1.20 -6.87 3.50
N GLU A 237 1.61 -5.95 2.63
CA GLU A 237 0.88 -4.70 2.36
C GLU A 237 -0.54 -4.97 1.85
N LEU A 238 -0.70 -5.93 0.92
CA LEU A 238 -2.01 -6.33 0.41
C LEU A 238 -2.90 -6.92 1.53
N LEU A 239 -2.33 -7.81 2.35
CA LEU A 239 -3.07 -8.44 3.45
C LEU A 239 -3.46 -7.41 4.52
N GLN A 240 -2.59 -6.45 4.80
CA GLN A 240 -2.89 -5.36 5.73
C GLN A 240 -4.03 -4.48 5.22
N LYS A 241 -4.07 -4.19 3.91
CA LYS A 241 -5.18 -3.47 3.29
C LYS A 241 -6.50 -4.25 3.40
N GLN A 242 -6.48 -5.55 3.09
CA GLN A 242 -7.67 -6.42 3.23
C GLN A 242 -8.17 -6.50 4.68
N TYR A 243 -7.24 -6.54 5.64
CA TYR A 243 -7.58 -6.53 7.06
C TYR A 243 -8.28 -5.23 7.47
N GLN A 244 -7.77 -4.08 7.02
CA GLN A 244 -8.40 -2.77 7.28
C GLN A 244 -9.80 -2.68 6.66
N GLU A 245 -9.97 -3.12 5.41
CA GLU A 245 -11.27 -3.17 4.74
C GLU A 245 -12.27 -4.06 5.51
N THR A 246 -11.82 -5.23 5.96
CA THR A 246 -12.65 -6.15 6.75
C THR A 246 -13.04 -5.55 8.12
N GLN A 247 -12.11 -4.85 8.77
CA GLN A 247 -12.36 -4.17 10.04
C GLN A 247 -13.40 -3.04 9.87
N GLN A 248 -13.31 -2.27 8.78
CA GLN A 248 -14.29 -1.24 8.46
C GLN A 248 -15.68 -1.85 8.24
N GLN A 249 -15.79 -2.91 7.44
CA GLN A 249 -17.06 -3.62 7.22
C GLN A 249 -17.65 -4.18 8.52
N LEU A 250 -16.81 -4.70 9.41
CA LEU A 250 -17.26 -5.19 10.71
C LEU A 250 -17.86 -4.04 11.56
N GLN A 251 -17.23 -2.86 11.56
CA GLN A 251 -17.74 -1.69 12.26
C GLN A 251 -19.09 -1.24 11.67
N GLU A 252 -19.19 -1.13 10.35
CA GLU A 252 -20.44 -0.78 9.66
C GLU A 252 -21.57 -1.77 9.99
N ASN A 253 -21.26 -3.07 10.02
CA ASN A 253 -22.22 -4.11 10.42
C ASN A 253 -22.61 -4.01 11.90
N GLN A 254 -21.68 -3.68 12.80
CA GLN A 254 -21.97 -3.47 14.22
C GLN A 254 -22.90 -2.25 14.42
N ASP A 255 -22.63 -1.15 13.74
CA ASP A 255 -23.46 0.05 13.79
C ASP A 255 -24.86 -0.23 13.23
N ALA A 256 -24.96 -0.95 12.10
CA ALA A 256 -26.24 -1.38 11.52
C ALA A 256 -27.02 -2.31 12.46
N LEU A 257 -26.35 -3.24 13.14
CA LEU A 257 -26.97 -4.12 14.12
C LEU A 257 -27.49 -3.32 15.32
N GLN A 258 -26.71 -2.37 15.85
CA GLN A 258 -27.17 -1.50 16.93
C GLN A 258 -28.39 -0.68 16.53
N GLN A 259 -28.41 -0.12 15.32
CA GLN A 259 -29.58 0.60 14.80
C GLN A 259 -30.79 -0.32 14.68
N SER A 260 -30.63 -1.55 14.18
CA SER A 260 -31.72 -2.52 14.11
C SER A 260 -32.25 -2.90 15.49
N GLN A 261 -31.36 -3.10 16.47
CA GLN A 261 -31.73 -3.39 17.84
C GLN A 261 -32.51 -2.23 18.48
N GLN A 262 -32.09 -0.98 18.25
CA GLN A 262 -32.82 0.18 18.76
C GLN A 262 -34.22 0.25 18.13
N LYS A 263 -34.34 0.07 16.80
CA LYS A 263 -35.65 0.02 16.14
C LYS A 263 -36.56 -1.08 16.68
N SER A 264 -36.01 -2.26 16.97
CA SER A 264 -36.78 -3.34 17.59
C SER A 264 -37.27 -2.96 18.99
N ARG A 265 -36.43 -2.34 19.83
CA ARG A 265 -36.86 -1.84 21.15
C ARG A 265 -37.96 -0.78 21.04
N ASP A 266 -37.80 0.18 20.12
CA ASP A 266 -38.80 1.23 19.91
C ASP A 266 -40.15 0.64 19.46
N LEU A 267 -40.12 -0.39 18.61
CA LEU A 267 -41.33 -1.11 18.19
C LEU A 267 -41.95 -1.94 19.32
N GLU A 268 -41.13 -2.59 20.15
CA GLU A 268 -41.59 -3.32 21.34
C GLU A 268 -42.28 -2.37 22.34
N GLU A 269 -41.72 -1.18 22.56
CA GLU A 269 -42.34 -0.14 23.39
C GLU A 269 -43.67 0.35 22.80
N GLN A 270 -43.72 0.58 21.48
CA GLN A 270 -44.96 0.94 20.80
C GLN A 270 -46.02 -0.17 20.91
N LEU A 271 -45.62 -1.42 20.73
CA LEU A 271 -46.51 -2.57 20.87
C LEU A 271 -47.07 -2.65 22.31
N ALA A 272 -46.22 -2.48 23.33
CA ALA A 272 -46.65 -2.47 24.72
C ALA A 272 -47.63 -1.32 25.00
N SER A 273 -47.39 -0.12 24.45
CA SER A 273 -48.33 1.00 24.54
C SER A 273 -49.66 0.67 23.88
N LYS A 274 -49.67 0.07 22.69
CA LYS A 274 -50.90 -0.33 21.99
C LYS A 274 -51.64 -1.46 22.70
N GLN A 275 -50.93 -2.42 23.28
CA GLN A 275 -51.54 -3.46 24.11
C GLN A 275 -52.24 -2.85 25.33
N LYS A 276 -51.63 -1.84 25.97
CA LYS A 276 -52.27 -1.11 27.07
C LYS A 276 -53.53 -0.36 26.63
N GLU A 277 -53.50 0.32 25.49
CA GLU A 277 -54.69 0.97 24.91
C GLU A 277 -55.82 -0.04 24.62
N VAL A 278 -55.48 -1.23 24.10
CA VAL A 278 -56.47 -2.29 23.84
C VAL A 278 -57.11 -2.78 25.14
N ILE A 279 -56.31 -3.02 26.18
CA ILE A 279 -56.84 -3.44 27.49
C ILE A 279 -57.78 -2.36 28.05
N GLU A 280 -57.41 -1.08 27.94
CA GLU A 280 -58.25 0.03 28.41
C GLU A 280 -59.58 0.11 27.65
N ILE A 281 -59.56 -0.05 26.32
CA ILE A 281 -60.77 -0.11 25.51
C ILE A 281 -61.63 -1.32 25.89
N GLN A 282 -61.00 -2.46 26.19
CA GLN A 282 -61.71 -3.68 26.55
C GLN A 282 -62.40 -3.56 27.91
N CYS A 283 -61.73 -3.00 28.92
CA CYS A 283 -62.37 -2.68 30.20
C CYS A 283 -63.55 -1.71 30.03
N ARG A 284 -63.39 -0.67 29.20
CA ARG A 284 -64.51 0.26 28.92
C ARG A 284 -65.68 -0.42 28.20
N LEU A 285 -65.40 -1.39 27.33
CA LEU A 285 -66.45 -2.15 26.65
C LEU A 285 -67.22 -3.00 27.67
N GLU A 286 -66.51 -3.73 28.53
CA GLU A 286 -67.11 -4.53 29.61
C GLU A 286 -67.98 -3.67 30.53
N GLU A 287 -67.50 -2.50 30.93
CA GLU A 287 -68.30 -1.52 31.70
C GLU A 287 -69.57 -1.10 30.95
N THR A 288 -69.49 -0.81 29.65
CA THR A 288 -70.68 -0.45 28.86
C THR A 288 -71.65 -1.60 28.67
N GLU A 289 -71.16 -2.83 28.54
CA GLU A 289 -71.99 -4.03 28.47
C GLU A 289 -72.72 -4.26 29.80
N GLU A 290 -72.05 -4.06 30.94
CA GLU A 290 -72.69 -4.16 32.25
C GLU A 290 -73.79 -3.11 32.43
N VAL A 291 -73.52 -1.86 32.07
CA VAL A 291 -74.53 -0.78 32.12
C VAL A 291 -75.70 -1.09 31.18
N MET A 292 -75.44 -1.67 30.00
CA MET A 292 -76.49 -2.09 29.08
C MET A 292 -77.38 -3.17 29.71
N TRP A 293 -76.79 -4.18 30.35
CA TRP A 293 -77.55 -5.20 31.08
C TRP A 293 -78.40 -4.60 32.19
N GLN A 294 -77.82 -3.70 33.00
CA GLN A 294 -78.57 -2.99 34.05
C GLN A 294 -79.72 -2.16 33.49
N SER A 295 -79.50 -1.47 32.37
CA SER A 295 -80.56 -0.69 31.71
C SER A 295 -81.64 -1.59 31.12
N GLN A 296 -81.29 -2.77 30.62
CA GLN A 296 -82.26 -3.72 30.07
C GLN A 296 -83.12 -4.33 31.19
N ASP A 297 -82.52 -4.70 32.32
CA ASP A 297 -83.26 -5.20 33.48
C ASP A 297 -84.22 -4.14 34.02
N LEU A 298 -83.75 -2.89 34.17
CA LEU A 298 -84.61 -1.78 34.59
C LEU A 298 -85.76 -1.54 33.61
N LEU A 299 -85.50 -1.66 32.30
CA LEU A 299 -86.53 -1.51 31.28
C LEU A 299 -87.61 -2.60 31.45
N ASN A 300 -87.21 -3.86 31.63
CA ASN A 300 -88.13 -4.96 31.89
C ASN A 300 -88.95 -4.72 33.18
N GLU A 301 -88.31 -4.29 34.27
CA GLU A 301 -89.01 -3.96 35.53
C GLU A 301 -90.05 -2.84 35.35
N THR A 302 -89.71 -1.81 34.55
CA THR A 302 -90.66 -0.73 34.23
C THR A 302 -91.78 -1.19 33.32
N GLU A 303 -91.51 -2.11 32.38
CA GLU A 303 -92.53 -2.72 31.53
C GLU A 303 -93.50 -3.57 32.35
N ASP A 304 -93.00 -4.41 33.27
CA ASP A 304 -93.81 -5.20 34.19
C ASP A 304 -94.70 -4.31 35.08
N SER A 305 -94.11 -3.24 35.63
CA SER A 305 -94.85 -2.25 36.43
C SER A 305 -95.93 -1.54 35.61
N LEU A 306 -95.64 -1.22 34.34
CA LEU A 306 -96.60 -0.61 33.44
C LEU A 306 -97.76 -1.56 33.11
N GLU A 307 -97.46 -2.85 32.89
CA GLU A 307 -98.49 -3.87 32.66
C GLU A 307 -99.41 -4.01 33.89
N GLU A 308 -98.84 -3.95 35.10
CA GLU A 308 -99.60 -3.96 36.35
C GLU A 308 -100.50 -2.72 36.48
N TYR A 309 -99.98 -1.52 36.17
CA TYR A 309 -100.80 -0.31 36.15
C TYR A 309 -101.89 -0.37 35.08
N GLN A 310 -101.63 -0.95 33.91
CA GLN A 310 -102.64 -1.16 32.88
C GLN A 310 -103.76 -2.09 33.36
N LYS A 311 -103.42 -3.16 34.10
CA LYS A 311 -104.43 -4.05 34.73
C LYS A 311 -105.27 -3.30 35.76
N GLN A 312 -104.64 -2.52 36.64
CA GLN A 312 -105.34 -1.71 37.65
C GLN A 312 -106.29 -0.69 37.00
N VAL A 313 -105.87 -0.02 35.93
CA VAL A 313 -106.74 0.91 35.19
C VAL A 313 -107.94 0.16 34.59
N ALA A 314 -107.72 -1.01 33.98
CA ALA A 314 -108.80 -1.83 33.44
C ALA A 314 -109.81 -2.30 34.51
N GLU A 315 -109.32 -2.64 35.71
CA GLU A 315 -110.18 -2.98 36.85
C GLU A 315 -111.00 -1.77 37.32
N LEU A 316 -110.37 -0.60 37.49
CA LEU A 316 -111.06 0.62 37.86
C LEU A 316 -112.09 1.06 36.81
N GLU A 317 -111.79 0.91 35.52
CA GLU A 317 -112.75 1.17 34.43
C GLU A 317 -113.97 0.24 34.52
N ASN A 318 -113.76 -1.04 34.85
CA ASN A 318 -114.84 -1.99 35.03
C ASN A 318 -115.67 -1.66 36.29
N GLU A 319 -115.04 -1.31 37.41
CA GLU A 319 -115.74 -0.85 38.62
C GLU A 319 -116.53 0.44 38.36
N LEU A 320 -115.96 1.41 37.64
CA LEU A 320 -116.64 2.63 37.23
C LEU A 320 -117.87 2.30 36.39
N LYS A 321 -117.76 1.38 35.44
CA LYS A 321 -118.89 0.92 34.64
C LYS A 321 -119.97 0.25 35.50
N GLN A 322 -119.60 -0.56 36.48
CA GLN A 322 -120.56 -1.18 37.41
C GLN A 322 -121.26 -0.15 38.29
N THR A 323 -120.51 0.80 38.87
CA THR A 323 -121.08 1.89 39.68
C THR A 323 -121.98 2.79 38.86
N GLN A 324 -121.65 3.04 37.59
CA GLN A 324 -122.49 3.79 36.67
C GLN A 324 -123.80 3.06 36.38
N ILE A 325 -123.76 1.74 36.13
CA ILE A 325 -124.98 0.91 35.98
C ILE A 325 -125.82 0.94 37.27
N GLN A 326 -125.19 0.85 38.44
CA GLN A 326 -125.90 0.93 39.73
C GLN A 326 -126.52 2.30 39.98
N PHE A 327 -125.83 3.38 39.60
CA PHE A 327 -126.36 4.73 39.67
C PHE A 327 -127.57 4.91 38.75
N GLU A 328 -127.49 4.43 37.50
CA GLU A 328 -128.63 4.45 36.57
C GLU A 328 -129.83 3.68 37.14
N LYS A 329 -129.59 2.52 37.75
CA LYS A 329 -130.64 1.72 38.40
C LYS A 329 -131.29 2.46 39.57
N THR A 330 -130.50 2.96 40.53
CA THR A 330 -131.05 3.70 41.69
C THR A 330 -131.76 4.99 41.27
N GLN A 331 -131.27 5.67 40.23
CA GLN A 331 -131.93 6.83 39.65
C GLN A 331 -133.31 6.46 39.06
N THR A 332 -133.43 5.30 38.39
CA THR A 332 -134.73 4.82 37.90
C THR A 332 -135.69 4.46 39.03
N GLU A 333 -135.22 3.78 40.08
CA GLU A 333 -136.03 3.43 41.25
C GLU A 333 -136.51 4.68 42.00
N LEU A 334 -135.66 5.71 42.13
CA LEU A 334 -136.02 6.98 42.75
C LEU A 334 -137.09 7.72 41.95
N ASN A 335 -137.02 7.70 40.62
CA ASN A 335 -138.05 8.27 39.76
C ASN A 335 -139.39 7.53 39.91
N GLN A 336 -139.36 6.20 40.06
CA GLN A 336 -140.55 5.37 40.34
C GLN A 336 -141.20 5.73 41.68
N LEU A 337 -140.41 5.82 42.75
CA LEU A 337 -140.92 6.14 44.08
C LEU A 337 -141.49 7.56 44.16
N LYS A 338 -140.83 8.56 43.55
CA LYS A 338 -141.35 9.93 43.48
C LYS A 338 -142.72 9.97 42.81
N PHE A 339 -142.86 9.27 41.69
CA PHE A 339 -144.13 9.24 40.97
C PHE A 339 -145.23 8.52 41.76
N GLN A 340 -144.89 7.42 42.45
CA GLN A 340 -145.84 6.71 43.30
C GLN A 340 -146.30 7.57 44.49
N GLN A 341 -145.39 8.35 45.08
CA GLN A 341 -145.71 9.31 46.13
C GLN A 341 -146.61 10.46 45.63
N ASP A 342 -146.39 10.95 44.41
CA ASP A 342 -147.23 11.98 43.79
C ASP A 342 -148.66 11.46 43.49
N LEU A 343 -148.80 10.17 43.14
CA LEU A 343 -150.11 9.51 42.97
C LEU A 343 -150.85 9.32 44.30
N ASP A 344 -150.14 9.00 45.38
CA ASP A 344 -150.74 8.80 46.71
C ASP A 344 -151.26 10.10 47.35
N GLN A 345 -150.76 11.27 46.91
CA GLN A 345 -151.25 12.58 47.35
C GLN A 345 -152.54 13.02 46.63
N GLN A 346 -152.92 12.36 45.54
CA GLN A 346 -154.16 12.62 44.83
C GLN A 346 -155.26 11.68 45.36
N GLU A 347 -156.44 12.21 45.74
CA GLU A 347 -157.60 11.43 46.19
C GLU A 347 -158.27 10.67 45.02
N LEU A 348 -157.50 9.82 44.33
CA LEU A 348 -157.93 9.02 43.19
C LEU A 348 -158.49 7.66 43.65
N THR A 349 -159.46 7.13 42.92
CA THR A 349 -159.94 5.75 43.14
C THR A 349 -158.91 4.71 42.67
N ASP A 350 -158.94 3.49 43.21
CA ASP A 350 -157.97 2.42 42.88
C ASP A 350 -157.82 2.17 41.36
N ARG A 351 -158.92 2.31 40.62
CA ARG A 351 -158.95 2.09 39.16
C ARG A 351 -158.29 3.23 38.38
N GLU A 352 -158.36 4.46 38.89
CA GLU A 352 -157.72 5.63 38.29
C GLU A 352 -156.21 5.63 38.59
N ARG A 353 -155.80 5.20 39.79
CA ARG A 353 -154.36 5.03 40.12
C ARG A 353 -153.66 4.06 39.17
N GLU A 354 -154.27 2.91 38.91
CA GLU A 354 -153.70 1.91 37.99
C GLU A 354 -153.62 2.45 36.54
N TYR A 355 -154.62 3.24 36.11
CA TYR A 355 -154.58 3.93 34.82
C TYR A 355 -153.40 4.92 34.74
N HIS A 356 -153.24 5.80 35.73
CA HIS A 356 -152.15 6.77 35.74
C HIS A 356 -150.76 6.13 35.86
N TYR A 357 -150.64 5.03 36.60
CA TYR A 357 -149.41 4.25 36.76
C TYR A 357 -148.95 3.60 35.45
N LEU A 358 -149.86 2.90 34.75
CA LEU A 358 -149.54 2.27 33.46
C LEU A 358 -149.19 3.30 32.38
N VAL A 359 -149.83 4.46 32.39
CA VAL A 359 -149.49 5.55 31.46
C VAL A 359 -148.09 6.12 31.77
N TRP A 360 -147.72 6.23 33.04
CA TRP A 360 -146.38 6.70 33.42
C TRP A 360 -145.27 5.68 33.17
N GLU A 361 -145.50 4.38 33.39
CA GLU A 361 -144.55 3.31 32.97
C GLU A 361 -144.38 3.32 31.44
N GLY A 362 -145.46 3.59 30.70
CA GLY A 362 -145.41 3.89 29.27
C GLY A 362 -144.47 5.06 28.93
N TRP A 363 -144.59 6.19 29.64
CA TRP A 363 -143.71 7.35 29.48
C TRP A 363 -142.24 7.04 29.83
N CYS A 364 -141.98 6.25 30.87
CA CYS A 364 -140.64 5.84 31.27
C CYS A 364 -139.96 4.94 30.23
N ALA A 365 -140.71 4.01 29.61
CA ALA A 365 -140.22 3.19 28.51
C ALA A 365 -139.92 4.04 27.25
N TYR A 366 -140.77 5.03 26.93
CA TYR A 366 -140.50 6.01 25.87
C TYR A 366 -139.17 6.75 26.07
N LYS A 367 -138.87 7.22 27.29
CA LYS A 367 -137.60 7.91 27.61
C LYS A 367 -136.36 7.05 27.41
N LYS A 368 -136.51 5.73 27.50
CA LYS A 368 -135.43 4.74 27.26
C LYS A 368 -135.35 4.30 25.80
N ASN A 369 -136.12 4.92 24.89
CA ASN A 369 -136.30 4.50 23.50
C ASN A 369 -136.85 3.06 23.34
N ASP A 370 -137.51 2.52 24.37
CA ASP A 370 -138.18 1.22 24.32
C ASP A 370 -139.66 1.41 23.95
N TRP A 371 -139.88 1.51 22.64
CA TRP A 371 -141.18 1.82 22.07
C TRP A 371 -142.18 0.67 22.21
N GLU A 372 -141.72 -0.58 22.22
CA GLU A 372 -142.60 -1.76 22.34
C GLU A 372 -143.17 -1.89 23.74
N THR A 373 -142.32 -1.75 24.76
CA THR A 373 -142.73 -1.80 26.16
C THR A 373 -143.68 -0.64 26.49
N MET A 374 -143.41 0.55 25.94
CA MET A 374 -144.31 1.71 26.07
C MET A 374 -145.72 1.43 25.52
N VAL A 375 -145.82 0.88 24.30
CA VAL A 375 -147.11 0.54 23.69
C VAL A 375 -147.86 -0.52 24.50
N ASN A 376 -147.16 -1.49 25.09
CA ASN A 376 -147.77 -2.53 25.92
C ASN A 376 -148.42 -1.94 27.17
N TYR A 377 -147.72 -1.06 27.90
CA TYR A 377 -148.27 -0.41 29.09
C TYR A 377 -149.46 0.52 28.76
N LEU A 378 -149.37 1.29 27.67
CA LEU A 378 -150.50 2.10 27.20
C LEU A 378 -151.70 1.24 26.81
N GLN A 379 -151.48 0.09 26.16
CA GLN A 379 -152.56 -0.83 25.82
C GLN A 379 -153.23 -1.44 27.06
N GLN A 380 -152.46 -1.82 28.09
CA GLN A 380 -152.99 -2.31 29.36
C GLN A 380 -153.80 -1.24 30.10
N SER A 381 -153.40 0.04 30.01
CA SER A 381 -154.14 1.16 30.63
C SER A 381 -155.58 1.29 30.12
N LEU A 382 -155.89 0.79 28.91
CA LEU A 382 -157.24 0.81 28.34
C LEU A 382 -158.27 0.01 29.15
N GLU A 383 -157.84 -0.97 29.95
CA GLU A 383 -158.75 -1.79 30.78
C GLU A 383 -159.23 -1.05 32.04
N PHE A 384 -158.51 0.00 32.43
CA PHE A 384 -158.73 0.74 33.68
C PHE A 384 -159.37 2.12 33.44
N THR A 385 -159.46 2.59 32.20
CA THR A 385 -160.05 3.89 31.84
C THR A 385 -161.57 3.82 31.66
N SER A 386 -162.30 4.79 32.23
CA SER A 386 -163.75 5.01 32.00
C SER A 386 -164.02 6.02 30.87
N LEU A 387 -162.95 6.58 30.29
CA LEU A 387 -163.00 7.58 29.24
C LEU A 387 -163.33 6.95 27.87
N THR A 388 -163.93 7.74 26.98
CA THR A 388 -164.15 7.28 25.59
C THR A 388 -162.83 7.19 24.83
N ARG A 389 -162.74 6.33 23.80
CA ARG A 389 -161.51 6.08 23.03
C ARG A 389 -160.75 7.35 22.61
N SER A 390 -161.47 8.39 22.17
CA SER A 390 -160.87 9.67 21.77
C SER A 390 -160.38 10.47 22.97
N GLN A 391 -161.09 10.43 24.10
CA GLN A 391 -160.70 11.07 25.35
C GLN A 391 -159.49 10.37 26.00
N THR A 392 -159.37 9.04 25.89
CA THR A 392 -158.20 8.30 26.39
C THR A 392 -156.92 8.66 25.62
N ILE A 393 -157.00 8.80 24.29
CA ILE A 393 -155.85 9.23 23.47
C ILE A 393 -155.41 10.64 23.88
N ILE A 394 -156.37 11.55 24.07
CA ILE A 394 -156.10 12.91 24.52
C ILE A 394 -155.47 12.88 25.92
N SER A 395 -156.02 12.08 26.84
CA SER A 395 -155.50 11.93 28.20
C SER A 395 -154.07 11.37 28.22
N TRP A 396 -153.71 10.41 27.37
CA TRP A 396 -152.32 9.95 27.26
C TRP A 396 -151.37 11.05 26.79
N ILE A 397 -151.76 11.83 25.77
CA ILE A 397 -150.95 12.94 25.24
C ILE A 397 -150.82 14.04 26.30
N GLU A 398 -151.90 14.37 27.01
CA GLU A 398 -151.91 15.36 28.08
C GLU A 398 -151.02 14.91 29.25
N LEU A 399 -151.12 13.65 29.69
CA LEU A 399 -150.31 13.11 30.77
C LEU A 399 -148.83 13.01 30.38
N PHE A 400 -148.51 12.55 29.17
CA PHE A 400 -147.12 12.54 28.68
C PHE A 400 -146.55 13.97 28.58
N SER A 401 -147.36 14.93 28.15
CA SER A 401 -146.96 16.35 28.09
C SER A 401 -146.76 16.94 29.48
N GLN A 402 -147.61 16.59 30.45
CA GLN A 402 -147.45 16.99 31.85
C GLN A 402 -146.18 16.39 32.46
N TYR A 403 -145.93 15.09 32.28
CA TYR A 403 -144.74 14.41 32.78
C TYR A 403 -143.46 14.95 32.14
N ALA A 404 -143.48 15.29 30.85
CA ALA A 404 -142.35 15.96 30.18
C ALA A 404 -142.07 17.35 30.79
N THR A 405 -143.13 18.13 31.03
CA THR A 405 -143.01 19.48 31.60
C THR A 405 -142.45 19.45 33.02
N GLN A 406 -142.83 18.47 33.85
CA GLN A 406 -142.29 18.27 35.20
C GLN A 406 -140.79 17.94 35.20
N GLU A 407 -140.29 17.27 34.15
CA GLU A 407 -138.86 16.97 33.97
C GLU A 407 -138.10 18.05 33.18
N SER A 408 -138.69 19.24 33.00
CA SER A 408 -138.13 20.37 32.24
C SER A 408 -137.78 20.05 30.78
N LYS A 409 -138.47 19.07 30.17
CA LYS A 409 -138.33 18.68 28.76
C LYS A 409 -139.63 18.98 27.99
N VAL A 410 -139.52 19.36 26.72
CA VAL A 410 -140.69 19.56 25.86
C VAL A 410 -140.94 18.27 25.08
N LEU A 411 -142.14 17.72 25.19
CA LEU A 411 -142.56 16.58 24.37
C LEU A 411 -142.82 17.07 22.93
N ASP A 412 -142.07 16.57 21.96
CA ASP A 412 -142.43 16.77 20.56
C ASP A 412 -143.61 15.86 20.19
N ILE A 413 -144.81 16.44 20.29
CA ILE A 413 -146.07 15.75 20.05
C ILE A 413 -146.15 15.24 18.59
N ASN A 414 -145.53 15.92 17.62
CA ASN A 414 -145.59 15.50 16.22
C ASN A 414 -144.73 14.26 16.00
N GLN A 415 -143.51 14.25 16.55
CA GLN A 415 -142.62 13.09 16.46
C GLN A 415 -143.20 11.85 17.17
N PHE A 416 -143.88 12.06 18.31
CA PHE A 416 -144.54 10.98 19.04
C PHE A 416 -145.73 10.40 18.28
N ILE A 417 -146.61 11.25 17.74
CA ILE A 417 -147.80 10.82 16.98
C ILE A 417 -147.43 10.16 15.66
N ASP A 418 -146.35 10.59 15.00
CA ASP A 418 -145.92 10.02 13.72
C ASP A 418 -145.13 8.70 13.86
N SER A 419 -144.84 8.28 15.10
CA SER A 419 -144.14 7.01 15.35
C SER A 419 -144.98 5.79 14.94
N GLU A 420 -144.34 4.85 14.24
CA GLU A 420 -144.98 3.61 13.76
C GLU A 420 -145.67 2.78 14.87
N PRO A 421 -145.07 2.62 16.07
CA PRO A 421 -145.71 1.91 17.19
C PRO A 421 -146.98 2.60 17.70
N TRP A 422 -146.97 3.94 17.81
CA TRP A 422 -148.14 4.74 18.20
C TRP A 422 -149.25 4.65 17.14
N GLN A 423 -148.91 4.81 15.85
CA GLN A 423 -149.87 4.67 14.75
C GLN A 423 -150.52 3.29 14.72
N THR A 424 -149.78 2.24 15.08
CA THR A 424 -150.29 0.86 15.17
C THR A 424 -151.26 0.68 16.35
N LEU A 425 -150.96 1.27 17.51
CA LEU A 425 -151.85 1.30 18.68
C LEU A 425 -153.17 2.03 18.35
N ILE A 426 -153.09 3.21 17.72
CA ILE A 426 -154.27 3.99 17.32
C ILE A 426 -155.10 3.25 16.26
N LYS A 427 -154.47 2.53 15.31
CA LYS A 427 -155.16 1.67 14.33
C LYS A 427 -155.90 0.51 15.03
N ARG A 428 -155.28 -0.17 16.00
CA ARG A 428 -155.94 -1.22 16.80
C ARG A 428 -157.18 -0.69 17.53
N MET A 429 -157.13 0.52 18.06
CA MET A 429 -158.28 1.17 18.71
C MET A 429 -159.44 1.54 17.75
N ARG A 430 -159.13 1.84 16.47
CA ARG A 430 -160.12 2.21 15.43
C ARG A 430 -160.83 1.01 14.78
N GLY A 431 -160.37 -0.23 15.03
CA GLY A 431 -160.82 -1.45 14.34
C GLY A 431 -161.93 -2.30 14.99
N VAL A 432 -162.53 -1.92 16.12
CA VAL A 432 -163.56 -2.75 16.79
C VAL A 432 -164.96 -2.16 16.63
N LYS A 433 -165.73 -2.69 15.66
CA LYS A 433 -167.19 -2.53 15.52
C LYS A 433 -167.89 -3.14 16.73
N ARG A 434 -168.89 -2.44 17.27
CA ARG A 434 -169.90 -2.96 18.21
C ARG A 434 -170.56 -4.22 17.64
N SER A 435 -170.54 -5.34 18.36
CA SER A 435 -171.70 -6.24 18.39
C SER A 435 -172.53 -5.91 19.63
N ARG A 436 -173.82 -5.69 19.42
CA ARG A 436 -174.86 -5.80 20.44
C ARG A 436 -175.49 -7.18 20.29
N SER A 437 -176.11 -7.64 21.39
CA SER A 437 -177.02 -8.79 21.55
C SER A 437 -176.31 -10.13 21.80
N SER A 438 -176.79 -11.06 22.64
CA SER A 438 -177.84 -11.12 23.68
C SER A 438 -177.91 -12.60 24.10
N HIS A 439 -178.12 -12.88 25.39
CA HIS A 439 -178.70 -14.12 25.94
C HIS A 439 -177.89 -15.43 25.82
N ARG A 440 -177.22 -15.82 26.90
CA ARG A 440 -177.72 -16.83 27.84
C ARG A 440 -177.01 -16.74 29.18
#